data_AF-A0A7M1B134-F1
#
_entry.id   AF-A0A7M1B134-F1
#
_cell.length_a   1.000
_cell.length_b   1.000
_cell.length_c   1.000
_cell.angle_alpha   90.00
_cell.angle_beta   90.00
_cell.angle_gamma   90.00
#
_symmetry.space_group_name_H-M   'P 1'
#
loop_
_entity.id
_entity.type
_entity.pdbx_description
1 polymer ?
#
loop_
_entity_poly.entity_id
_entity_poly.type
_entity_poly.pdbx_seq_one_letter_code
_entity_poly.pdbx_strand_id
1 'polypeptide(L)'
;MDKKIEEILNIWHKHFADEANQYSEYEPSDIEYFVGCMLYNHFAFSKAHHNLKTMDLSYDFLSACGDEYEVIQKMIADIKFEDETKALAFLQNYIQEAKAKYTKPELYLLDRLDYHVSAMAERYAKNVDVQKIDFQNPLLKK
;
A
#
# COMPACT_ATOMS: atom_id res chain seq x y z
N MET A 1 -14.72 -5.62 5.04
CA MET A 1 -14.14 -4.86 3.92
C MET A 1 -15.14 -3.88 3.33
N ASP A 2 -14.70 -2.71 2.89
CA ASP A 2 -15.54 -1.73 2.19
C ASP A 2 -15.92 -2.24 0.79
N LYS A 3 -17.17 -2.05 0.37
CA LYS A 3 -17.68 -2.57 -0.91
C LYS A 3 -16.85 -2.10 -2.12
N LYS A 4 -16.38 -0.85 -2.11
CA LYS A 4 -15.53 -0.33 -3.20
C LYS A 4 -14.19 -1.04 -3.26
N ILE A 5 -13.62 -1.39 -2.11
CA ILE A 5 -12.38 -2.16 -2.03
C ILE A 5 -12.60 -3.58 -2.54
N GLU A 6 -13.71 -4.23 -2.16
CA GLU A 6 -14.05 -5.55 -2.68
C GLU A 6 -14.17 -5.52 -4.21
N GLU A 7 -14.80 -4.50 -4.78
CA GLU A 7 -14.89 -4.30 -6.23
C GLU A 7 -13.50 -4.13 -6.88
N ILE A 8 -12.62 -3.29 -6.30
CA ILE A 8 -11.24 -3.12 -6.75
C ILE A 8 -10.49 -4.45 -6.74
N LEU A 9 -10.54 -5.18 -5.63
CA LEU A 9 -9.87 -6.47 -5.47
C LEU A 9 -10.39 -7.49 -6.48
N ASN A 10 -11.71 -7.55 -6.67
CA ASN A 10 -12.32 -8.49 -7.61
C ASN A 10 -11.88 -8.25 -9.06
N ILE A 11 -11.69 -6.99 -9.47
CA ILE A 11 -11.20 -6.65 -10.81
C ILE A 11 -9.81 -7.25 -11.03
N TRP A 12 -8.85 -6.97 -10.13
CA TRP A 12 -7.49 -7.48 -10.29
C TRP A 12 -7.36 -8.98 -10.05
N HIS A 13 -8.04 -9.54 -9.05
CA HIS A 13 -8.06 -11.00 -8.85
C HIS A 13 -8.59 -11.71 -10.09
N LYS A 14 -9.62 -11.16 -10.76
CA LYS A 14 -10.13 -11.72 -12.02
C LYS A 14 -9.15 -11.55 -13.18
N HIS A 15 -8.50 -10.38 -13.28
CA HIS A 15 -7.50 -10.09 -14.33
C HIS A 15 -6.31 -11.05 -14.25
N PHE A 16 -5.74 -11.22 -13.06
CA PHE A 16 -4.56 -12.07 -12.81
C PHE A 16 -4.89 -13.55 -12.63
N ALA A 17 -6.17 -13.93 -12.58
CA ALA A 17 -6.59 -15.33 -12.70
C ALA A 17 -6.30 -15.91 -14.10
N ASP A 18 -6.14 -15.07 -15.11
CA ASP A 18 -5.62 -15.47 -16.42
C ASP A 18 -4.08 -15.47 -16.37
N GLU A 19 -3.47 -16.64 -16.53
CA GLU A 19 -2.01 -16.81 -16.52
C GLU A 19 -1.30 -15.93 -17.55
N ALA A 20 -1.95 -15.58 -18.66
CA ALA A 20 -1.38 -14.69 -19.67
C ALA A 20 -1.15 -13.25 -19.17
N ASN A 21 -1.86 -12.86 -18.10
CA ASN A 21 -1.79 -11.55 -17.49
C ASN A 21 -0.95 -11.54 -16.22
N GLN A 22 -0.40 -12.68 -15.77
CA GLN A 22 0.40 -12.73 -14.54
C GLN A 22 1.78 -12.10 -14.75
N TYR A 23 2.24 -11.38 -13.73
CA TYR A 23 3.63 -10.91 -13.62
C TYR A 23 4.50 -12.01 -12.97
N SER A 24 5.80 -11.73 -12.85
CA SER A 24 6.74 -12.74 -12.33
C SER A 24 6.49 -12.99 -10.85
N GLU A 25 6.54 -14.26 -10.43
CA GLU A 25 6.35 -14.68 -9.03
C GLU A 25 4.98 -14.31 -8.44
N TYR A 26 3.93 -14.24 -9.28
CA TYR A 26 2.56 -13.93 -8.86
C TYR A 26 2.10 -14.81 -7.67
N GLU A 27 1.75 -14.15 -6.57
CA GLU A 27 0.95 -14.73 -5.50
C GLU A 27 -0.38 -13.97 -5.34
N PRO A 28 -1.51 -14.64 -5.06
CA PRO A 28 -2.79 -13.94 -4.91
C PRO A 28 -2.76 -12.84 -3.83
N SER A 29 -2.00 -13.01 -2.76
CA SER A 29 -1.86 -12.03 -1.67
C SER A 29 -1.18 -10.73 -2.08
N ASP A 30 -0.42 -10.75 -3.18
CA ASP A 30 0.23 -9.57 -3.73
C ASP A 30 -0.80 -8.54 -4.21
N ILE A 31 -1.98 -8.99 -4.67
CA ILE A 31 -3.04 -8.10 -5.12
C ILE A 31 -3.49 -7.21 -3.96
N GLU A 32 -3.74 -7.79 -2.79
CA GLU A 32 -4.05 -7.01 -1.60
C GLU A 32 -2.89 -6.10 -1.19
N TYR A 33 -1.65 -6.55 -1.35
CA TYR A 33 -0.49 -5.71 -1.08
C TYR A 33 -0.42 -4.49 -2.00
N PHE A 34 -0.55 -4.67 -3.32
CA PHE A 34 -0.45 -3.59 -4.29
C PHE A 34 -1.61 -2.60 -4.17
N VAL A 35 -2.84 -3.06 -3.91
CA VAL A 35 -3.97 -2.18 -3.57
C VAL A 35 -3.67 -1.42 -2.28
N GLY A 36 -3.08 -2.07 -1.27
CA GLY A 36 -2.64 -1.42 -0.04
C GLY A 36 -1.60 -0.31 -0.27
N CYS A 37 -0.63 -0.55 -1.15
CA CYS A 37 0.35 0.46 -1.57
C CYS A 37 -0.31 1.63 -2.31
N MET A 38 -1.27 1.37 -3.19
CA MET A 38 -2.00 2.43 -3.88
C MET A 38 -2.85 3.27 -2.92
N LEU A 39 -3.54 2.64 -1.96
CA LEU A 39 -4.27 3.35 -0.90
C LEU A 39 -3.32 4.20 -0.05
N TYR A 40 -2.19 3.64 0.35
CA TYR A 40 -1.16 4.36 1.09
C TYR A 40 -0.69 5.62 0.34
N ASN A 41 -0.37 5.47 -0.94
CA ASN A 41 0.09 6.57 -1.80
C ASN A 41 -0.99 7.64 -1.98
N HIS A 42 -2.25 7.22 -2.16
CA HIS A 42 -3.39 8.12 -2.34
C HIS A 42 -3.70 8.93 -1.09
N PHE A 43 -3.65 8.31 0.09
CA PHE A 43 -3.90 9.01 1.36
C PHE A 43 -2.80 10.02 1.73
N ALA A 44 -1.60 9.88 1.16
CA ALA A 44 -0.52 10.87 1.22
C ALA A 44 -0.22 11.39 2.64
N PHE A 45 -0.13 10.47 3.61
CA PHE A 45 -0.02 10.77 5.04
C PHE A 45 1.10 11.76 5.39
N SER A 46 0.74 12.87 6.03
CA SER A 46 1.68 13.94 6.41
C SER A 46 2.81 13.50 7.34
N LYS A 47 2.57 12.51 8.22
CA LYS A 47 3.56 11.95 9.15
C LYS A 47 4.30 10.71 8.61
N ALA A 48 4.18 10.43 7.31
CA ALA A 48 5.02 9.45 6.62
C ALA A 48 6.48 9.91 6.61
N HIS A 49 7.42 8.99 6.86
CA HIS A 49 8.83 9.31 6.82
C HIS A 49 9.21 9.84 5.42
N HIS A 50 10.13 10.79 5.30
CA HIS A 50 10.42 11.45 4.01
C HIS A 50 10.74 10.46 2.88
N ASN A 51 11.50 9.40 3.19
CA ASN A 51 11.89 8.36 2.23
C ASN A 51 10.82 7.28 2.03
N LEU A 52 9.67 7.40 2.68
CA LEU A 52 8.57 6.44 2.66
C LEU A 52 7.23 7.16 2.49
N LYS A 53 7.22 8.35 1.86
CA LYS A 53 6.00 9.09 1.53
C LYS A 53 5.13 8.33 0.53
N THR A 54 5.76 7.51 -0.29
CA THR A 54 5.11 6.62 -1.23
C THR A 54 5.75 5.24 -1.12
N MET A 55 4.99 4.24 -1.51
CA MET A 55 5.42 2.89 -1.77
C MET A 55 5.52 2.68 -3.27
N ASP A 56 6.66 2.12 -3.70
CA ASP A 56 6.85 1.74 -5.09
C ASP A 56 5.99 0.52 -5.42
N LEU A 57 5.43 0.53 -6.62
CA LEU A 57 4.80 -0.64 -7.24
C LEU A 57 5.81 -1.23 -8.22
N SER A 58 5.92 -2.56 -8.29
CA SER A 58 6.91 -3.19 -9.16
C SER A 58 6.58 -2.95 -10.63
N TYR A 59 7.61 -2.80 -11.46
CA TYR A 59 7.43 -2.48 -12.88
C TYR A 59 6.71 -3.59 -13.65
N ASP A 60 7.01 -4.84 -13.33
CA ASP A 60 6.38 -6.01 -13.95
C ASP A 60 4.88 -6.08 -13.60
N PHE A 61 4.51 -5.82 -12.35
CA PHE A 61 3.10 -5.68 -11.93
C PHE A 61 2.41 -4.58 -12.74
N LEU A 62 2.97 -3.37 -12.75
CA LEU A 62 2.41 -2.24 -13.49
C LEU A 62 2.24 -2.54 -14.98
N SER A 63 3.22 -3.20 -15.59
CA SER A 63 3.17 -3.59 -16.99
C SER A 63 2.10 -4.66 -17.25
N ALA A 64 1.84 -5.53 -16.29
CA ALA A 64 0.88 -6.62 -16.40
C ALA A 64 -0.58 -6.18 -16.13
N CYS A 65 -0.79 -5.08 -15.40
CA CYS A 65 -2.13 -4.56 -15.12
C CYS A 65 -2.92 -4.12 -16.37
N GLY A 66 -2.25 -3.73 -17.45
CA GLY A 66 -2.90 -3.18 -18.65
C GLY A 66 -3.86 -2.02 -18.32
N ASP A 67 -5.01 -1.99 -19.00
CA ASP A 67 -6.02 -0.94 -18.83
C ASP A 67 -6.67 -0.92 -17.43
N GLU A 68 -6.66 -2.05 -16.71
CA GLU A 68 -7.25 -2.17 -15.37
C GLU A 68 -6.54 -1.28 -14.34
N TYR A 69 -5.27 -0.94 -14.56
CA TYR A 69 -4.54 -0.03 -13.68
C TYR A 69 -5.25 1.33 -13.57
N GLU A 70 -5.63 1.93 -14.71
CA GLU A 70 -6.27 3.24 -14.71
C GLU A 70 -7.67 3.20 -14.10
N VAL A 71 -8.40 2.10 -14.29
CA VAL A 71 -9.72 1.88 -13.70
C VAL A 71 -9.60 1.88 -12.18
N ILE A 72 -8.70 1.06 -11.64
CA ILE A 72 -8.49 0.94 -10.20
C ILE A 72 -7.92 2.22 -9.60
N GLN A 73 -7.00 2.90 -10.29
CA GLN A 73 -6.49 4.19 -9.84
C GLN A 73 -7.61 5.22 -9.67
N LYS A 74 -8.57 5.28 -10.61
CA LYS A 74 -9.74 6.17 -10.50
C LYS A 74 -10.65 5.78 -9.34
N MET A 75 -10.91 4.48 -9.15
CA MET A 75 -11.72 4.00 -8.02
C MET A 75 -11.08 4.32 -6.67
N ILE A 76 -9.76 4.18 -6.55
CA ILE A 76 -9.01 4.55 -5.34
C ILE A 76 -9.06 6.06 -5.11
N ALA A 77 -8.95 6.88 -6.15
CA ALA A 77 -9.02 8.34 -6.05
C ALA A 77 -10.35 8.86 -5.45
N ASP A 78 -11.43 8.09 -5.63
CA ASP A 78 -12.76 8.38 -5.08
C ASP A 78 -12.93 8.00 -3.61
N ILE A 79 -11.95 7.33 -3.01
CA ILE A 79 -11.93 7.00 -1.58
C ILE A 79 -11.36 8.20 -0.83
N LYS A 80 -12.20 8.86 -0.03
CA LYS A 80 -11.82 10.06 0.72
C LYS A 80 -12.27 9.92 2.16
N PHE A 81 -11.44 10.42 3.06
CA PHE A 81 -11.72 10.47 4.49
C PHE A 81 -11.66 11.91 4.97
N GLU A 82 -12.37 12.19 6.06
CA GLU A 82 -12.39 13.52 6.69
C GLU A 82 -11.02 13.92 7.22
N ASP A 83 -10.24 12.94 7.71
CA ASP A 83 -8.93 13.15 8.29
C ASP A 83 -8.00 11.94 8.07
N GLU A 84 -6.70 12.18 8.23
CA GLU A 84 -5.65 11.17 8.07
C GLU A 84 -5.73 10.04 9.11
N THR A 85 -6.30 10.28 10.30
CA THR A 85 -6.45 9.25 11.34
C THR A 85 -7.47 8.20 10.91
N LYS A 86 -8.59 8.63 10.31
CA LYS A 86 -9.60 7.74 9.74
C LYS A 86 -9.05 6.97 8.54
N ALA A 87 -8.32 7.63 7.65
CA ALA A 87 -7.65 6.96 6.52
C ALA A 87 -6.63 5.90 7.01
N LEU A 88 -5.90 6.20 8.09
CA LEU A 88 -4.94 5.29 8.69
C LEU A 88 -5.63 4.08 9.32
N ALA A 89 -6.66 4.31 10.13
CA ALA A 89 -7.44 3.23 10.72
C ALA A 89 -8.07 2.32 9.65
N PHE A 90 -8.56 2.92 8.57
CA PHE A 90 -9.05 2.19 7.41
C PHE A 90 -7.97 1.30 6.78
N LEU A 91 -6.78 1.86 6.51
CA LEU A 91 -5.68 1.12 5.92
C LEU A 91 -5.18 -0.02 6.82
N GLN A 92 -5.11 0.22 8.14
CA GLN A 92 -4.76 -0.83 9.12
C GLN A 92 -5.78 -1.97 9.10
N ASN A 93 -7.08 -1.65 9.14
CA ASN A 93 -8.14 -2.65 9.08
C ASN A 93 -8.10 -3.43 7.76
N TYR A 94 -7.92 -2.74 6.63
CA TYR A 94 -7.74 -3.36 5.32
C TYR A 94 -6.61 -4.40 5.33
N ILE A 95 -5.44 -4.04 5.86
CA ILE A 95 -4.28 -4.93 5.94
C ILE A 95 -4.58 -6.15 6.83
N GLN A 96 -5.22 -5.96 8.00
CA GLN A 96 -5.55 -7.08 8.88
C GLN A 96 -6.59 -8.03 8.26
N GLU A 97 -7.61 -7.49 7.60
CA GLU A 97 -8.59 -8.29 6.87
C GLU A 97 -7.95 -9.04 5.69
N ALA A 98 -7.01 -8.43 4.97
CA ALA A 98 -6.24 -9.08 3.91
C ALA A 98 -5.39 -10.23 4.47
N LYS A 99 -4.63 -9.99 5.54
CA LYS A 99 -3.77 -10.99 6.19
C LYS A 99 -4.55 -12.22 6.67
N ALA A 100 -5.79 -12.03 7.10
CA ALA A 100 -6.64 -13.13 7.57
C ALA A 100 -7.02 -14.14 6.46
N LYS A 101 -6.87 -13.79 5.18
CA LYS A 101 -7.23 -14.64 4.04
C LYS A 101 -6.15 -15.65 3.63
N TYR A 102 -4.89 -15.38 4.00
CA TYR A 102 -3.73 -16.05 3.42
C TYR A 102 -2.92 -16.83 4.44
N THR A 103 -2.11 -17.76 3.95
CA THR A 103 -1.20 -18.55 4.78
C THR A 103 0.08 -17.77 5.08
N LYS A 104 0.80 -18.15 6.13
CA LYS A 104 2.00 -17.43 6.59
C LYS A 104 3.06 -17.16 5.50
N PRO A 105 3.39 -18.10 4.58
CA PRO A 105 4.32 -17.81 3.48
C PRO A 105 3.87 -16.67 2.57
N GLU A 106 2.58 -16.62 2.24
CA GLU A 106 1.96 -15.64 1.34
C GLU A 106 1.85 -14.23 1.99
N LEU A 107 2.12 -14.11 3.29
CA LEU A 107 1.97 -12.85 4.03
C LEU A 107 3.19 -11.93 3.95
N TYR A 108 4.29 -12.34 3.30
CA TYR A 108 5.54 -11.58 3.35
C TYR A 108 5.36 -10.08 2.98
N LEU A 109 4.71 -9.78 1.86
CA LEU A 109 4.50 -8.39 1.42
C LEU A 109 3.48 -7.65 2.29
N LEU A 110 2.40 -8.33 2.70
CA LEU A 110 1.41 -7.75 3.59
C LEU A 110 1.99 -7.43 4.97
N ASP A 111 2.85 -8.28 5.52
CA ASP A 111 3.56 -8.05 6.78
C ASP A 111 4.52 -6.87 6.67
N ARG A 112 5.20 -6.72 5.53
CA ARG A 112 6.06 -5.56 5.25
C ARG A 112 5.26 -4.26 5.20
N LEU A 113 4.10 -4.27 4.55
CA LEU A 113 3.19 -3.12 4.51
C LEU A 113 2.64 -2.82 5.91
N ASP A 114 2.18 -3.83 6.65
CA ASP A 114 1.67 -3.71 8.03
C ASP A 114 2.71 -3.08 8.97
N TYR A 115 3.96 -3.55 8.90
CA TYR A 115 5.07 -3.00 9.68
C TYR A 115 5.25 -1.50 9.41
N HIS A 116 5.23 -1.10 8.14
CA HIS A 116 5.39 0.29 7.76
C HIS A 116 4.24 1.18 8.24
N VAL A 117 3.01 0.73 8.00
CA VAL A 117 1.79 1.44 8.39
C VAL A 117 1.68 1.54 9.92
N SER A 118 2.05 0.49 10.64
CA SER A 118 2.08 0.47 12.11
C SER A 118 3.12 1.44 12.68
N ALA A 119 4.33 1.48 12.11
CA ALA A 119 5.34 2.47 12.50
C ALA A 119 4.89 3.91 12.24
N MET A 120 4.08 4.14 11.21
CA MET A 120 3.45 5.43 10.97
C MET A 120 2.35 5.75 11.98
N ALA A 121 1.51 4.78 12.34
CA ALA A 121 0.48 4.94 13.37
C ALA A 121 1.05 5.33 14.73
N GLU A 122 2.21 4.78 15.11
CA GLU A 122 2.89 5.23 16.32
C GLU A 122 3.26 6.72 16.30
N ARG A 123 3.64 7.27 15.13
CA ARG A 123 3.97 8.70 15.00
C ARG A 123 2.73 9.58 15.15
N TYR A 124 1.59 9.16 14.61
CA TYR A 124 0.31 9.83 14.85
C TYR A 124 -0.08 9.78 16.32
N ALA A 125 0.01 8.61 16.97
CA ALA A 125 -0.33 8.43 18.39
C ALA A 125 0.54 9.29 19.33
N LYS A 126 1.83 9.42 19.03
CA LYS A 126 2.77 10.23 19.81
C LYS A 126 2.72 11.72 19.43
N ASN A 127 1.95 12.08 18.41
CA ASN A 127 1.95 13.39 17.76
C ASN A 127 3.36 13.92 17.45
N VAL A 128 4.23 13.03 16.97
CA VAL A 128 5.62 13.38 16.62
C VAL A 128 5.69 13.66 15.13
N ASP A 129 6.36 14.74 14.77
CA ASP A 129 6.66 15.05 13.37
C ASP A 129 7.92 14.32 12.92
N VAL A 130 7.95 14.00 11.62
CA VAL A 130 9.08 13.32 11.02
C VAL A 130 10.28 14.25 11.00
N GLN A 131 11.35 13.87 11.69
CA GLN A 131 12.61 14.57 11.57
C GLN A 131 13.21 14.30 10.19
N LYS A 132 13.57 15.38 9.49
CA LYS A 132 14.32 15.27 8.25
C LYS A 132 15.70 14.72 8.57
N ILE A 133 15.99 13.52 8.08
CA ILE A 133 17.35 12.97 8.11
C ILE A 133 18.15 13.67 7.03
N ASP A 134 19.06 14.56 7.42
CA ASP A 134 20.06 15.13 6.53
C ASP A 134 21.21 14.13 6.40
N PHE A 135 21.26 13.41 5.29
CA PHE A 135 22.39 12.55 4.94
C PHE A 135 23.56 13.43 4.50
N GLN A 136 24.16 14.14 5.45
CA GLN A 136 25.43 14.81 5.21
C GLN A 136 26.50 13.75 5.03
N ASN A 137 27.21 13.80 3.90
CA ASN A 137 28.38 12.97 3.69
C ASN A 137 29.36 13.21 4.86
N PRO A 138 29.68 12.20 5.68
CA PRO A 138 30.52 12.37 6.86
C PRO A 138 31.94 12.86 6.50
N LEU A 139 32.38 12.66 5.25
CA LEU A 139 33.66 13.17 4.74
C LEU A 139 33.64 14.67 4.39
N LEU A 140 32.46 15.29 4.34
CA LEU A 140 32.28 16.72 4.03
C LEU A 140 31.97 17.57 5.27
N LYS A 141 31.98 16.98 6.47
CA LYS A 141 31.92 17.74 7.73
C LYS A 141 33.26 18.44 7.95
N LYS A 142 33.29 19.76 7.71
CA LYS A 142 34.42 20.63 8.07
C LYS A 142 34.45 20.90 9.57
#